data_AF-A0A8J3WJL2-F1
#
_entry.id   AF-A0A8J3WJL2-F1
#
_cell.length_a   1.000
_cell.length_b   1.000
_cell.length_c   1.000
_cell.angle_alpha   90.00
_cell.angle_beta   90.00
_cell.angle_gamma   90.00
#
_symmetry.space_group_name_H-M   'P 1'
#
loop_
_entity.id
_entity.type
_entity.pdbx_description
1 polymer ?
#
loop_
_entity_poly.entity_id
_entity_poly.type
_entity_poly.pdbx_seq_one_letter_code
_entity_poly.pdbx_strand_id
1 'polypeptide(L)'
;MVGNRVMALSDGEAVAALWLVLEQQGAPLDAAQLRADEARVAEAAGKGDIRAEAGADEKATPGEAARAALLYLAESDPDTVSRAAEIAATDRGERFDPALIGIGALVMIAIRTEFKLEHDSEKGWSFKLHHRPMRDSTLGRLISKLIGLYPPP
;
A
#
# COMPACT_ATOMS: atom_id res chain seq x y z
N MET A 1 -17.77 12.34 -5.06
CA MET A 1 -17.03 11.16 -5.54
C MET A 1 -15.78 10.98 -4.69
N VAL A 2 -15.63 9.83 -4.03
CA VAL A 2 -14.50 9.53 -3.14
C VAL A 2 -13.15 9.60 -3.86
N GLY A 3 -13.10 9.20 -5.13
CA GLY A 3 -11.88 9.24 -5.95
C GLY A 3 -11.26 10.62 -6.08
N ASN A 4 -12.06 11.66 -6.37
CA ASN A 4 -11.55 13.04 -6.47
C ASN A 4 -11.00 13.56 -5.14
N ARG A 5 -11.56 13.08 -4.01
CA ARG A 5 -11.10 13.46 -2.67
C ARG A 5 -9.75 12.81 -2.35
N VAL A 6 -9.62 11.50 -2.60
CA VAL A 6 -8.37 10.76 -2.43
C VAL A 6 -7.25 11.37 -3.28
N MET A 7 -7.55 11.73 -4.53
CA MET A 7 -6.57 12.34 -5.44
C MET A 7 -6.13 13.75 -5.03
N ALA A 8 -6.93 14.46 -4.21
CA ALA A 8 -6.60 15.80 -3.73
C ALA A 8 -5.74 15.80 -2.45
N LEU A 9 -5.60 14.66 -1.79
CA LEU A 9 -4.74 14.52 -0.60
C LEU A 9 -3.28 14.75 -1.00
N SER A 10 -2.50 15.43 -0.17
CA SER A 10 -1.04 15.40 -0.21
C SER A 10 -0.50 14.01 0.12
N ASP A 11 0.80 13.78 -0.12
CA ASP A 11 1.39 12.45 0.10
C ASP A 11 1.29 12.00 1.57
N GLY A 12 1.53 12.92 2.53
CA GLY A 12 1.36 12.63 3.95
C GLY A 12 -0.09 12.37 4.35
N GLU A 13 -1.03 13.16 3.82
CA GLU A 13 -2.46 12.97 4.09
C GLU A 13 -2.99 11.65 3.51
N ALA A 14 -2.48 11.23 2.35
CA ALA A 14 -2.83 9.93 1.76
C ALA A 14 -2.35 8.76 2.62
N VAL A 15 -1.12 8.83 3.16
CA VAL A 15 -0.58 7.80 4.06
C VAL A 15 -1.36 7.77 5.38
N ALA A 16 -1.65 8.94 5.97
CA ALA A 16 -2.46 9.04 7.19
C ALA A 16 -3.88 8.50 6.97
N ALA A 17 -4.51 8.85 5.85
CA ALA A 17 -5.82 8.32 5.49
C ALA A 17 -5.79 6.79 5.34
N LEU A 18 -4.76 6.22 4.69
CA LEU A 18 -4.62 4.78 4.55
C LEU A 18 -4.51 4.09 5.90
N TRP A 19 -3.69 4.61 6.81
CA TRP A 19 -3.60 4.11 8.17
C TRP A 19 -4.97 4.11 8.85
N LEU A 20 -5.68 5.24 8.82
CA LEU A 20 -6.99 5.39 9.46
C LEU A 20 -8.03 4.41 8.91
N VAL A 21 -8.02 4.13 7.60
CA VAL A 21 -8.92 3.12 7.01
C VAL A 21 -8.60 1.73 7.57
N LEU A 22 -7.32 1.35 7.59
CA LEU A 22 -6.90 0.04 8.05
C LEU A 22 -7.19 -0.15 9.55
N GLU A 23 -6.97 0.88 10.36
CA GLU A 23 -7.32 0.89 11.79
C GLU A 23 -8.83 0.70 11.99
N GLN A 24 -9.66 1.42 11.22
CA GLN A 24 -11.13 1.27 11.26
C GLN A 24 -11.62 -0.11 10.80
N GLN A 25 -10.88 -0.76 9.92
CA GLN A 25 -11.13 -2.15 9.49
C GLN A 25 -10.59 -3.20 10.49
N GLY A 26 -10.03 -2.76 11.62
CA GLY A 26 -9.52 -3.65 12.67
C GLY A 26 -8.19 -4.31 12.33
N ALA A 27 -7.42 -3.75 11.39
CA ALA A 27 -6.07 -4.23 11.13
C ALA A 27 -5.16 -3.97 12.35
N PRO A 28 -4.36 -4.95 12.79
CA PRO A 28 -3.42 -4.73 13.88
C PRO A 28 -2.23 -3.90 13.37
N LEU A 29 -2.31 -2.58 13.53
CA LEU A 29 -1.27 -1.64 13.13
C LEU A 29 -0.32 -1.40 14.30
N ASP A 30 0.74 -2.19 14.38
CA ASP A 30 1.86 -1.97 15.32
C ASP A 30 3.07 -1.44 14.54
N ALA A 31 3.65 -0.32 14.99
CA ALA A 31 4.72 0.35 14.27
C ALA A 31 6.00 -0.50 14.17
N ALA A 32 6.31 -1.33 15.17
CA ALA A 32 7.47 -2.20 15.12
C ALA A 32 7.25 -3.36 14.13
N GLN A 33 6.04 -3.95 14.16
CA GLN A 33 5.63 -4.99 13.23
C GLN A 33 5.59 -4.47 11.79
N LEU A 34 5.05 -3.27 11.56
CA LEU A 34 5.01 -2.63 10.24
C LEU A 34 6.42 -2.40 9.67
N ARG A 35 7.41 -2.03 10.49
CA ARG A 35 8.81 -1.92 10.04
C ARG A 35 9.41 -3.28 9.69
N ALA A 36 9.10 -4.31 10.49
CA ALA A 36 9.53 -5.67 10.16
C ALA A 36 8.90 -6.15 8.85
N ASP A 37 7.61 -5.87 8.64
CA ASP A 37 6.90 -6.22 7.42
C ASP A 37 7.38 -5.41 6.21
N GLU A 38 7.75 -4.15 6.40
CA GLU A 38 8.36 -3.30 5.37
C GLU A 38 9.63 -3.92 4.80
N ALA A 39 10.52 -4.44 5.66
CA ALA A 39 11.74 -5.10 5.23
C ALA A 39 11.44 -6.36 4.39
N ARG A 40 10.41 -7.13 4.77
CA ARG A 40 9.99 -8.33 4.03
C ARG A 40 9.35 -7.98 2.69
N VAL A 41 8.57 -6.90 2.66
CA VAL A 41 7.96 -6.35 1.44
C VAL A 41 9.05 -5.86 0.49
N ALA A 42 10.06 -5.15 0.97
CA ALA A 42 11.19 -4.68 0.18
C ALA A 42 11.97 -5.86 -0.44
N GLU A 43 12.27 -6.90 0.36
CA GLU A 43 12.92 -8.12 -0.13
C GLU A 43 12.08 -8.82 -1.22
N ALA A 44 10.78 -9.00 -0.97
CA ALA A 44 9.89 -9.65 -1.92
C ALA A 44 9.67 -8.84 -3.21
N ALA A 45 9.61 -7.51 -3.11
CA ALA A 45 9.47 -6.61 -4.27
C ALA A 45 10.73 -6.59 -5.15
N GLY A 46 11.91 -6.78 -4.55
CA GLY A 46 13.18 -6.87 -5.26
C GLY A 46 13.34 -8.15 -6.10
N LYS A 47 12.45 -9.14 -5.97
CA LYS A 47 12.52 -10.38 -6.76
C LYS A 47 12.05 -10.16 -8.21
N GLY A 48 12.81 -10.69 -9.15
CA GLY A 48 12.56 -10.52 -10.59
C GLY A 48 11.20 -11.06 -11.07
N ASP A 49 10.68 -12.12 -10.43
CA ASP A 49 9.46 -12.80 -10.87
C ASP A 49 8.22 -11.88 -10.73
N ILE A 50 8.01 -11.27 -9.56
CA ILE A 50 6.87 -10.38 -9.35
C ILE A 50 6.99 -9.09 -10.19
N ARG A 51 8.21 -8.61 -10.39
CA ARG A 51 8.51 -7.44 -11.22
C ARG A 51 8.23 -7.71 -12.70
N ALA A 52 8.50 -8.91 -13.19
CA ALA A 52 8.17 -9.30 -14.55
C ALA A 52 6.65 -9.41 -14.78
N GLU A 53 5.91 -9.93 -13.80
CA GLU A 53 4.46 -10.12 -13.88
C GLU A 53 3.67 -8.81 -13.77
N ALA A 54 3.93 -8.00 -12.74
CA ALA A 54 3.17 -6.77 -12.50
C ALA A 54 3.76 -5.57 -13.24
N GLY A 55 5.09 -5.53 -13.45
CA GLY A 55 5.82 -4.32 -13.83
C GLY A 55 6.05 -3.39 -12.64
N ALA A 56 7.07 -2.55 -12.73
CA ALA A 56 7.37 -1.53 -11.73
C ALA A 56 7.06 -0.14 -12.31
N ASP A 57 6.33 0.68 -11.56
CA ASP A 57 6.21 2.11 -11.83
C ASP A 57 7.39 2.82 -11.17
N GLU A 58 8.47 3.04 -11.92
CA GLU A 58 9.74 3.64 -11.43
C GLU A 58 9.58 5.08 -10.89
N LYS A 59 8.41 5.69 -11.06
CA LYS A 59 8.08 7.04 -10.58
C LYS A 59 7.18 7.02 -9.36
N ALA A 60 6.82 5.85 -8.86
CA ALA A 60 5.91 5.72 -7.74
C ALA A 60 6.45 6.44 -6.50
N THR A 61 5.66 7.36 -5.96
CA THR A 61 5.91 7.92 -4.64
C THR A 61 5.12 7.15 -3.58
N PRO A 62 5.53 7.20 -2.30
CA PRO A 62 4.77 6.56 -1.25
C PRO A 62 3.34 7.11 -1.13
N GLY A 63 3.13 8.41 -1.38
CA GLY A 63 1.79 9.00 -1.44
C GLY A 63 0.97 8.52 -2.62
N GLU A 64 1.57 8.29 -3.79
CA GLU A 64 0.87 7.69 -4.93
C GLU A 64 0.44 6.24 -4.64
N ALA A 65 1.30 5.45 -4.00
CA ALA A 65 0.96 4.09 -3.58
C ALA A 65 -0.18 4.10 -2.54
N ALA A 66 -0.14 5.02 -1.58
CA ALA A 66 -1.21 5.17 -0.59
C ALA A 66 -2.54 5.59 -1.22
N ARG A 67 -2.55 6.56 -2.15
CA ARG A 67 -3.75 6.94 -2.90
C ARG A 67 -4.30 5.76 -3.72
N ALA A 68 -3.44 4.98 -4.37
CA ALA A 68 -3.87 3.81 -5.11
C ALA A 68 -4.49 2.74 -4.20
N ALA A 69 -3.93 2.53 -3.00
CA ALA A 69 -4.51 1.62 -2.00
C ALA A 69 -5.88 2.10 -1.50
N LEU A 70 -6.03 3.40 -1.23
CA LEU A 70 -7.30 4.01 -0.85
C LEU A 70 -8.36 3.87 -1.95
N LEU A 71 -7.98 4.06 -3.22
CA LEU A 71 -8.88 3.86 -4.35
C LEU A 71 -9.34 2.40 -4.47
N TYR A 72 -8.42 1.45 -4.28
CA TYR A 72 -8.74 0.03 -4.26
C TYR A 72 -9.71 -0.31 -3.11
N LEU A 73 -9.43 0.15 -1.89
CA LEU A 73 -10.30 -0.06 -0.73
C LEU A 73 -11.68 0.59 -0.91
N ALA A 74 -11.75 1.73 -1.60
CA ALA A 74 -13.01 2.42 -1.88
C ALA A 74 -13.93 1.65 -2.84
N GLU A 75 -13.43 0.65 -3.59
CA GLU A 75 -14.27 -0.24 -4.39
C GLU A 75 -15.18 -1.10 -3.50
N SER A 76 -14.73 -1.42 -2.27
CA SER A 76 -15.48 -2.22 -1.30
C SER A 76 -16.14 -1.40 -0.20
N ASP A 77 -15.47 -0.35 0.28
CA ASP A 77 -15.95 0.50 1.38
C ASP A 77 -15.65 1.99 1.13
N PRO A 78 -16.42 2.66 0.25
CA PRO A 78 -16.19 4.06 -0.11
C PRO A 78 -16.45 5.04 1.04
N ASP A 79 -17.32 4.69 1.99
CA ASP A 79 -17.71 5.58 3.09
C ASP A 79 -16.60 5.68 4.14
N THR A 80 -15.98 4.55 4.50
CA THR A 80 -14.82 4.51 5.41
C THR A 80 -13.64 5.26 4.81
N VAL A 81 -13.35 5.05 3.53
CA VAL A 81 -12.28 5.78 2.83
C VAL A 81 -12.55 7.28 2.78
N SER A 82 -13.79 7.67 2.47
CA SER A 82 -14.18 9.09 2.41
C SER A 82 -14.03 9.80 3.76
N ARG A 83 -14.43 9.13 4.84
CA ARG A 83 -14.30 9.65 6.21
C ARG A 83 -12.83 9.77 6.62
N ALA A 84 -12.03 8.74 6.40
CA ALA A 84 -10.61 8.76 6.72
C ALA A 84 -9.86 9.86 5.95
N ALA A 85 -10.16 10.06 4.67
CA ALA A 85 -9.59 11.14 3.86
C ALA A 85 -9.98 12.53 4.40
N GLU A 86 -11.20 12.70 4.90
CA GLU A 86 -11.64 13.97 5.51
C GLU A 86 -10.93 14.25 6.85
N ILE A 87 -10.77 13.23 7.69
CA ILE A 87 -10.02 13.33 8.93
C ILE A 87 -8.56 13.67 8.66
N ALA A 88 -7.91 12.95 7.73
CA ALA A 88 -6.51 13.18 7.40
C ALA A 88 -6.24 14.58 6.84
N ALA A 89 -7.16 15.14 6.05
CA ALA A 89 -7.03 16.49 5.49
C ALA A 89 -7.25 17.61 6.52
N THR A 90 -7.89 17.32 7.65
CA THR A 90 -8.22 18.30 8.69
C THR A 90 -7.27 18.23 9.88
N ASP A 91 -6.81 17.03 10.28
CA ASP A 91 -5.83 16.82 11.35
C ASP A 91 -4.41 16.86 10.76
N ARG A 92 -3.85 18.07 10.64
CA ARG A 92 -2.51 18.31 10.05
C ARG A 92 -1.40 17.66 10.88
N GLY A 93 -1.05 16.43 10.54
CA GLY A 93 0.34 15.97 10.41
C GLY A 93 1.20 15.78 11.66
N GLU A 94 0.78 16.17 12.87
CA GLU A 94 1.66 16.01 14.05
C GLU A 94 1.72 14.57 14.59
N ARG A 95 0.73 13.73 14.26
CA ARG A 95 0.66 12.34 14.77
C ARG A 95 1.26 11.29 13.84
N PHE A 96 1.51 11.63 12.58
CA PHE A 96 1.88 10.66 11.54
C PHE A 96 3.16 11.11 10.85
N ASP A 97 4.26 10.41 11.11
CA ASP A 97 5.50 10.55 10.34
C ASP A 97 5.55 9.45 9.26
N PRO A 98 5.33 9.79 7.98
CA PRO A 98 5.35 8.82 6.88
C PRO A 98 6.71 8.15 6.71
N ALA A 99 7.81 8.78 7.14
CA ALA A 99 9.14 8.20 7.07
C ALA A 99 9.37 7.11 8.13
N LEU A 100 8.58 7.11 9.20
CA LEU A 100 8.67 6.12 10.29
C LEU A 100 7.72 4.92 10.11
N ILE A 101 6.79 5.01 9.15
CA ILE A 101 5.75 4.02 8.88
C ILE A 101 6.13 3.24 7.62
N GLY A 102 6.06 1.90 7.69
CA GLY A 102 6.26 1.04 6.52
C GLY A 102 5.11 1.20 5.53
N ILE A 103 5.29 2.01 4.50
CA ILE A 103 4.21 2.32 3.54
C ILE A 103 3.89 1.11 2.68
N GLY A 104 4.90 0.34 2.25
CA GLY A 104 4.63 -0.91 1.55
C GLY A 104 3.96 -1.94 2.45
N ALA A 105 4.28 -1.98 3.75
CA ALA A 105 3.56 -2.80 4.71
C ALA A 105 2.08 -2.40 4.83
N LEU A 106 1.76 -1.10 4.89
CA LEU A 106 0.36 -0.63 4.90
C LEU A 106 -0.37 -1.02 3.61
N VAL A 107 0.26 -0.80 2.45
CA VAL A 107 -0.30 -1.19 1.16
C VAL A 107 -0.53 -2.70 1.09
N MET A 108 0.41 -3.50 1.60
CA MET A 108 0.28 -4.95 1.68
C MET A 108 -0.89 -5.39 2.56
N ILE A 109 -1.09 -4.74 3.70
CA ILE A 109 -2.25 -5.00 4.57
C ILE A 109 -3.57 -4.67 3.84
N ALA A 110 -3.62 -3.57 3.09
CA ALA A 110 -4.80 -3.19 2.31
C ALA A 110 -5.19 -4.21 1.24
N ILE A 111 -4.22 -4.94 0.68
CA ILE A 111 -4.44 -5.95 -0.36
C ILE A 111 -4.26 -7.39 0.13
N ARG A 112 -4.23 -7.63 1.45
CA ARG A 112 -3.88 -8.95 2.01
C ARG A 112 -4.79 -10.09 1.54
N THR A 113 -6.00 -9.79 1.07
CA THR A 113 -6.93 -10.78 0.52
C THR A 113 -6.45 -11.30 -0.85
N GLU A 114 -5.75 -10.47 -1.59
CA GLU A 114 -5.26 -10.72 -2.95
C GLU A 114 -3.79 -11.19 -2.98
N PHE A 115 -3.01 -10.79 -1.97
CA PHE A 115 -1.59 -11.12 -1.82
C PHE A 115 -1.30 -11.94 -0.59
N LYS A 116 -0.43 -12.93 -0.76
CA LYS A 116 0.28 -13.57 0.33
C LYS A 116 1.77 -13.31 0.21
N LEU A 117 2.37 -12.99 1.34
CA LEU A 117 3.79 -12.94 1.52
C LEU A 117 4.23 -14.32 2.07
N GLU A 118 4.96 -15.08 1.26
CA GLU A 118 5.47 -16.42 1.62
C GLU A 118 6.98 -16.35 1.82
N HIS A 119 7.47 -16.96 2.90
CA HIS A 119 8.90 -17.13 3.15
C HIS A 119 9.33 -18.53 2.72
N ASP A 120 10.28 -18.59 1.80
CA ASP A 120 10.95 -19.82 1.38
C ASP A 120 12.36 -19.86 2.01
N SER A 121 12.74 -20.99 2.61
CA SER A 121 14.03 -21.11 3.32
C SER A 121 15.26 -20.99 2.42
N GLU A 122 15.13 -21.24 1.12
CA GLU A 122 16.22 -21.13 0.16
C GLU A 122 16.16 -19.82 -0.63
N LYS A 123 14.95 -19.30 -0.87
CA LYS A 123 14.73 -18.14 -1.74
C LYS A 123 14.40 -16.85 -0.99
N GLY A 124 14.12 -16.89 0.31
CA GLY A 124 13.70 -15.73 1.10
C GLY A 124 12.23 -15.34 0.86
N TRP A 125 11.84 -14.12 1.22
CA TRP A 125 10.46 -13.61 1.12
C TRP A 125 10.02 -13.37 -0.33
N SER A 126 8.84 -13.85 -0.71
CA SER A 126 8.27 -13.67 -2.06
C SER A 126 6.78 -13.38 -2.02
N PHE A 127 6.30 -12.65 -3.03
CA PHE A 127 4.86 -12.45 -3.22
C PHE A 127 4.22 -13.59 -3.99
N LYS A 128 3.05 -13.99 -3.53
CA LYS A 128 2.16 -14.91 -4.21
C LYS A 128 0.81 -14.26 -4.41
N LEU A 129 0.48 -14.09 -5.67
CA LEU A 129 -0.79 -13.56 -6.14
C LEU A 129 -1.85 -14.66 -6.13
N HIS A 130 -2.99 -14.42 -5.49
CA HIS A 130 -4.14 -15.33 -5.60
C HIS A 130 -4.81 -15.24 -6.98
N HIS A 131 -4.76 -14.08 -7.63
CA HIS A 131 -5.32 -13.84 -8.96
C HIS A 131 -4.32 -13.10 -9.84
N ARG A 132 -4.32 -13.40 -11.15
CA ARG A 132 -3.46 -12.67 -12.10
C ARG A 132 -3.96 -11.23 -12.23
N PRO A 133 -3.20 -10.22 -11.79
CA PRO A 133 -3.62 -8.83 -11.91
C PRO A 133 -3.52 -8.43 -13.38
N MET A 134 -4.58 -7.82 -13.93
CA MET A 134 -4.48 -7.13 -15.22
C MET A 134 -3.75 -5.81 -14.97
N ARG A 135 -2.69 -5.49 -15.74
CA ARG A 135 -1.91 -4.24 -15.58
C ARG A 135 -2.76 -2.97 -15.53
N ASP A 136 -3.88 -2.95 -16.26
CA ASP A 136 -4.78 -1.79 -16.32
C ASP A 136 -5.83 -1.76 -15.18
N SER A 137 -5.94 -2.82 -14.38
CA SER A 137 -6.84 -2.86 -13.23
C SER A 137 -6.36 -1.95 -12.09
N THR A 138 -7.28 -1.55 -11.19
CA THR A 138 -6.93 -0.79 -9.97
C THR A 138 -5.88 -1.53 -9.14
N LEU A 139 -6.07 -2.85 -8.96
CA LEU A 139 -5.12 -3.72 -8.27
C LEU A 139 -3.77 -3.80 -9.01
N GLY A 140 -3.77 -3.98 -10.33
CA GLY A 140 -2.53 -4.01 -11.13
C GLY A 140 -1.70 -2.73 -11.00
N ARG A 141 -2.36 -1.56 -11.06
CA ARG A 141 -1.71 -0.25 -10.87
C ARG A 141 -1.21 -0.04 -9.44
N LEU A 142 -1.93 -0.54 -8.45
CA LEU A 142 -1.49 -0.52 -7.05
C LEU A 142 -0.22 -1.36 -6.86
N ILE A 143 -0.20 -2.57 -7.38
CA ILE A 143 0.96 -3.46 -7.31
C ILE A 143 2.17 -2.85 -8.02
N SER A 144 1.98 -2.29 -9.22
CA SER A 144 3.09 -1.68 -9.94
C SER A 144 3.70 -0.50 -9.19
N LYS A 145 2.87 0.28 -8.49
CA LYS A 145 3.34 1.36 -7.60
C LYS A 145 4.04 0.82 -6.36
N LEU A 146 3.51 -0.22 -5.72
CA LEU A 146 4.14 -0.87 -4.58
C LEU A 146 5.54 -1.37 -4.92
N ILE A 147 5.70 -2.11 -6.03
CA ILE A 147 7.00 -2.62 -6.48
C ILE A 147 7.92 -1.47 -6.88
N GLY A 148 7.37 -0.40 -7.47
CA GLY A 148 8.09 0.82 -7.81
C GLY A 148 8.73 1.55 -6.63
N LEU A 149 8.22 1.35 -5.40
CA LEU A 149 8.83 1.91 -4.18
C LEU A 149 10.19 1.26 -3.84
N TYR A 150 10.44 0.04 -4.34
CA TYR A 150 11.62 -0.75 -4.03
C TYR A 150 12.37 -1.09 -5.33
N PRO A 151 13.11 -0.12 -5.89
CA PRO A 151 13.93 -0.39 -7.06
C PRO A 151 14.95 -1.50 -6.74
N PRO A 152 15.29 -2.34 -7.73
CA PRO A 152 16.29 -3.38 -7.54
C PRO A 152 17.63 -2.75 -7.12
N PRO A 153 18.43 -3.46 -6.29
CA PRO A 153 19.75 -3.00 -5.85
C PRO A 153 20.74 -2.82 -7.02
#